data_AF-A0A966XVS6-F1
#
_entry.id   AF-A0A966XVS6-F1
#
_cell.length_a   1.000
_cell.length_b   1.000
_cell.length_c   1.000
_cell.angle_alpha   90.00
_cell.angle_beta   90.00
_cell.angle_gamma   90.00
#
_symmetry.space_group_name_H-M   'P 1'
#
loop_
_entity.id
_entity.type
_entity.pdbx_description
1 polymer ?
#
loop_
_entity_poly.entity_id
_entity_poly.type
_entity_poly.pdbx_seq_one_letter_code
_entity_poly.pdbx_strand_id
1 'polypeptide(L)'
;MEFLNKFHDRIASFHLKDRTTPAHGAKNVPWGAGDTPLTEILQTVKKNGWTMPATIEMEYEVPAGSDPVKEVTKCVDYCKRALA
;
A
#
# COMPACT_ATOMS: atom_id res chain seq x y z
N MET A 1 -1.05 -9.77 -9.44
CA MET A 1 -1.88 -10.38 -8.39
C MET A 1 -1.69 -11.89 -8.19
N GLU A 2 -1.03 -12.61 -9.10
CA GLU A 2 -0.87 -14.07 -9.03
C GLU A 2 -0.28 -14.58 -7.69
N PHE A 3 0.68 -13.86 -7.12
CA PHE A 3 1.28 -14.22 -5.84
C PHE A 3 0.25 -14.27 -4.70
N LEU A 4 -0.57 -13.23 -4.57
CA LEU A 4 -1.62 -13.19 -3.56
C LEU A 4 -2.63 -14.32 -3.79
N ASN A 5 -3.09 -14.50 -5.03
CA ASN A 5 -4.01 -15.60 -5.37
C ASN A 5 -3.46 -16.96 -4.97
N LYS A 6 -2.17 -17.22 -5.22
CA LYS A 6 -1.54 -18.52 -4.97
C LYS A 6 -1.24 -18.79 -3.49
N PHE A 7 -0.96 -17.75 -2.70
CA PHE A 7 -0.40 -17.92 -1.35
C PHE A 7 -1.20 -17.23 -0.24
N HIS A 8 -2.39 -16.70 -0.53
CA HIS A 8 -3.22 -15.95 0.43
C HIS A 8 -3.41 -16.66 1.78
N ASP A 9 -3.58 -17.97 1.78
CA ASP A 9 -3.75 -18.82 2.96
C ASP A 9 -2.47 -19.01 3.80
N ARG A 10 -1.31 -18.63 3.26
CA ARG A 10 0.01 -18.75 3.89
C ARG A 10 0.66 -17.40 4.19
N ILE A 11 -0.01 -16.29 3.91
CA ILE A 11 0.47 -14.94 4.22
C ILE A 11 0.08 -14.59 5.66
N ALA A 12 1.07 -14.47 6.55
CA ALA A 12 0.85 -14.05 7.94
C ALA A 12 0.60 -12.55 8.07
N SER A 13 1.25 -11.74 7.22
CA SER A 13 1.05 -10.30 7.08
C SER A 13 1.59 -9.84 5.74
N PHE A 14 1.12 -8.69 5.23
CA PHE A 14 1.72 -8.04 4.08
C PHE A 14 1.86 -6.55 4.33
N HIS A 15 3.03 -6.02 3.95
CA HIS A 15 3.40 -4.63 4.23
C HIS A 15 3.27 -3.82 2.94
N LEU A 16 2.52 -2.74 3.02
CA LEU A 16 2.20 -1.88 1.89
C LEU A 16 3.05 -0.62 1.97
N LYS A 17 3.59 -0.23 0.82
CA LYS A 17 4.23 1.06 0.57
C LYS A 17 4.09 1.39 -0.91
N ASP A 18 4.01 2.67 -1.24
CA ASP A 18 3.96 3.09 -2.63
C ASP A 18 5.37 3.37 -3.17
N ARG A 19 5.65 2.85 -4.36
CA ARG A 19 6.99 2.87 -4.96
C ARG A 19 6.90 3.11 -6.45
N THR A 20 7.90 3.81 -6.97
CA THR A 20 8.10 3.86 -8.41
C THR A 20 8.87 2.63 -8.90
N THR A 21 8.61 2.20 -10.13
CA THR A 21 9.34 1.12 -10.80
C THR A 21 10.82 1.49 -11.01
N PRO A 22 11.69 0.52 -11.36
CA PRO A 22 13.07 0.82 -11.72
C PRO A 22 13.20 1.84 -12.87
N ALA A 23 12.30 1.78 -13.86
CA ALA A 23 12.25 2.74 -14.96
C ALA A 23 11.93 4.18 -14.48
N HIS A 24 11.27 4.30 -13.33
CA HIS A 24 10.89 5.56 -12.68
C HIS A 24 11.73 5.86 -11.41
N GLY A 25 12.91 5.25 -11.29
CA GLY A 25 13.90 5.59 -10.25
C GLY A 25 13.80 4.81 -8.93
N ALA A 26 12.95 3.78 -8.83
CA ALA A 26 12.89 2.85 -7.70
C ALA A 26 12.68 3.47 -6.31
N LYS A 27 12.01 4.63 -6.22
CA LYS A 27 11.86 5.41 -4.99
C LYS A 27 10.62 5.00 -4.20
N ASN A 28 10.69 5.10 -2.88
CA ASN A 28 9.49 5.16 -2.03
C ASN A 28 8.87 6.56 -2.17
N VAL A 29 7.57 6.63 -2.38
CA VAL A 29 6.86 7.90 -2.65
C VAL A 29 5.56 7.99 -1.86
N PRO A 30 4.99 9.19 -1.69
CA PRO A 30 3.66 9.35 -1.11
C PRO A 30 2.62 8.46 -1.79
N TRP A 31 1.73 7.86 -0.99
CA TRP A 31 0.76 6.89 -1.50
C TRP A 31 -0.22 7.52 -2.49
N GLY A 32 -0.32 6.91 -3.67
CA GLY A 32 -1.06 7.40 -4.83
C GLY A 32 -0.20 8.11 -5.87
N ALA A 33 1.09 8.27 -5.63
CA ALA A 33 2.03 8.89 -6.58
C ALA A 33 3.02 7.88 -7.20
N GLY A 34 3.00 6.63 -6.76
CA GLY A 34 3.87 5.58 -7.28
C GLY A 34 3.17 4.65 -8.28
N ASP A 35 3.90 3.61 -8.64
CA ASP A 35 3.48 2.58 -9.58
C ASP A 35 2.98 1.30 -8.87
N THR A 36 3.00 1.27 -7.54
CA THR A 36 2.49 0.10 -6.80
C THR A 36 0.97 0.03 -7.00
N PRO A 37 0.41 -1.12 -7.41
CA PRO A 37 -1.03 -1.27 -7.63
C PRO A 37 -1.80 -1.43 -6.30
N LEU A 38 -1.65 -0.47 -5.37
CA LEU A 38 -2.18 -0.54 -4.00
C LEU A 38 -3.71 -0.73 -3.97
N THR A 39 -4.46 0.04 -4.75
CA THR A 39 -5.92 -0.10 -4.83
C THR A 39 -6.33 -1.49 -5.33
N GLU A 40 -5.67 -2.02 -6.35
CA GLU A 40 -5.96 -3.36 -6.88
C GLU A 40 -5.64 -4.45 -5.85
N ILE A 41 -4.54 -4.32 -5.11
CA ILE A 41 -4.18 -5.23 -4.01
C ILE A 41 -5.29 -5.22 -2.94
N LEU A 42 -5.64 -4.04 -2.44
CA LEU A 42 -6.65 -3.87 -1.39
C LEU A 42 -8.03 -4.41 -1.82
N GLN A 43 -8.45 -4.10 -3.04
CA GLN A 43 -9.70 -4.61 -3.61
C GLN A 43 -9.68 -6.12 -3.84
N THR A 44 -8.54 -6.69 -4.25
CA THR A 44 -8.39 -8.15 -4.39
C THR A 44 -8.56 -8.85 -3.04
N VAL A 45 -7.94 -8.33 -1.99
CA VAL A 45 -8.08 -8.88 -0.62
C VAL A 45 -9.53 -8.77 -0.15
N LYS A 46 -10.17 -7.60 -0.29
CA LYS A 46 -11.58 -7.36 0.06
C LYS A 46 -12.53 -8.32 -0.67
N LYS A 47 -12.40 -8.42 -2.00
CA LYS A 47 -13.28 -9.22 -2.86
C LYS A 47 -13.24 -10.71 -2.51
N ASN A 48 -12.07 -11.23 -2.15
CA ASN A 48 -11.91 -12.64 -1.83
C ASN A 48 -12.12 -12.95 -0.34
N GLY A 49 -12.43 -11.95 0.49
CA GLY A 49 -12.67 -12.14 1.92
C GLY A 49 -11.44 -12.65 2.68
N TRP A 50 -10.24 -12.40 2.18
CA TRP A 50 -9.02 -12.85 2.85
C TRP A 50 -8.76 -11.99 4.10
N THR A 51 -8.32 -12.64 5.17
CA THR A 51 -8.22 -12.04 6.50
C THR A 51 -6.81 -11.71 6.96
N MET A 52 -5.80 -11.92 6.09
CA MET A 52 -4.42 -11.60 6.44
C MET A 52 -4.28 -10.07 6.67
N PRO A 53 -3.53 -9.65 7.70
CA PRO A 53 -3.39 -8.23 8.03
C PRO A 53 -2.53 -7.48 7.01
N ALA A 54 -2.99 -6.28 6.65
CA ALA A 54 -2.25 -5.31 5.85
C ALA A 54 -1.64 -4.24 6.77
N THR A 55 -0.34 -3.96 6.63
CA THR A 55 0.35 -2.93 7.42
C THR A 55 0.73 -1.75 6.51
N ILE A 56 0.49 -0.53 6.97
CA ILE A 56 0.99 0.70 6.32
C ILE A 56 2.46 0.89 6.72
N GLU A 57 3.38 0.84 5.76
CA GLU A 57 4.77 1.24 5.93
C GLU A 57 5.04 2.56 5.20
N MET A 58 5.08 3.65 5.97
CA MET A 58 5.42 4.98 5.46
C MET A 58 6.94 5.17 5.53
N GLU A 59 7.61 5.06 4.38
CA GLU A 59 9.07 5.06 4.26
C GLU A 59 9.59 5.99 3.15
N TYR A 60 8.81 7.01 2.80
CA TYR A 60 9.24 8.08 1.92
C TYR A 60 9.69 9.29 2.74
N GLU A 61 10.46 10.18 2.10
CA GLU A 61 10.86 11.44 2.72
C GLU A 61 9.61 12.27 3.05
N VAL A 62 9.47 12.66 4.33
CA VAL A 62 8.33 13.46 4.78
C VAL A 62 8.36 14.81 4.07
N PRO A 63 7.31 15.18 3.31
CA PRO A 63 7.29 16.44 2.58
C PRO A 63 7.38 17.65 3.51
N ALA A 64 8.00 18.74 3.03
CA ALA A 64 8.06 20.00 3.75
C ALA A 64 6.66 20.47 4.16
N GLY A 65 6.52 20.91 5.42
CA GLY A 65 5.23 21.32 6.00
C GLY A 65 4.34 20.16 6.49
N SER A 66 4.81 18.92 6.41
CA SER A 66 4.13 17.75 7.00
C SER A 66 4.92 17.15 8.17
N ASP A 67 4.40 16.04 8.69
CA ASP A 67 5.03 15.21 9.71
C ASP A 67 4.65 13.72 9.50
N PRO A 68 5.38 12.76 10.11
CA PRO A 68 5.07 11.34 9.95
C PRO A 68 3.63 10.95 10.27
N VAL A 69 2.99 11.62 11.25
CA VAL A 69 1.61 11.30 11.66
C VAL A 69 0.62 11.74 10.59
N LYS A 70 0.80 12.95 10.03
CA LYS A 70 0.01 13.44 8.89
C LYS A 70 0.18 12.54 7.67
N GLU A 71 1.40 12.11 7.37
CA GLU A 71 1.66 11.22 6.23
C GLU A 71 1.04 9.83 6.42
N VAL A 72 1.10 9.24 7.62
CA VAL A 72 0.39 7.99 7.92
C VAL A 72 -1.13 8.17 7.83
N THR A 73 -1.66 9.31 8.29
CA THR A 73 -3.10 9.62 8.15
C THR A 73 -3.54 9.63 6.68
N LYS A 74 -2.73 10.21 5.78
CA LYS A 74 -2.99 10.17 4.33
C LYS A 74 -2.99 8.74 3.79
N CYS A 75 -2.09 7.87 4.27
CA CYS A 75 -2.06 6.45 3.88
C CYS A 75 -3.33 5.71 4.36
N VAL A 76 -3.79 5.96 5.59
CA VAL A 76 -5.05 5.43 6.11
C VAL A 76 -6.24 5.89 5.26
N ASP A 77 -6.30 7.17 4.92
CA ASP A 77 -7.39 7.70 4.09
C ASP A 77 -7.33 7.19 2.65
N TYR A 78 -6.13 6.93 2.11
CA TYR A 78 -5.98 6.20 0.85
C TYR A 78 -6.62 4.81 0.94
N CYS A 79 -6.30 4.03 1.98
CA CYS A 79 -6.90 2.72 2.20
C CYS A 79 -8.43 2.79 2.31
N LYS A 80 -8.97 3.75 3.08
CA LYS A 80 -10.43 3.93 3.21
C LYS A 80 -11.10 4.19 1.86
N ARG A 81 -10.53 5.07 1.03
CA ARG A 81 -11.06 5.34 -0.32
C ARG A 81 -10.93 4.12 -1.22
N ALA A 82 -9.79 3.44 -1.17
CA ALA A 82 -9.55 2.24 -1.95
C ALA A 82 -10.44 1.07 -1.54
N LEU A 83 -10.94 1.04 -0.30
CA LEU A 83 -11.82 -0.01 0.25
C LEU A 83 -13.30 0.40 0.33
N ALA A 84 -13.67 1.58 -0.16
CA ALA A 84 -15.08 2.00 -0.23
C ALA A 84 -15.94 1.07 -1.09
#